data_AF-A0A084UE30-F1
#
_entry.id   AF-A0A084UE30-F1
#
_cell.length_a   1.000
_cell.length_b   1.000
_cell.length_c   1.000
_cell.angle_alpha   90.00
_cell.angle_beta   90.00
_cell.angle_gamma   90.00
#
_symmetry.space_group_name_H-M   'P 1'
#
loop_
_entity.id
_entity.type
_entity.pdbx_description
1 polymer ?
#
loop_
_entity_poly.entity_id
_entity_poly.type
_entity_poly.pdbx_seq_one_letter_code
_entity_poly.pdbx_strand_id
1 'polypeptide(L)'
;MSEENAWSVSGDTAGGRTSYGAETYYRIGELSREFNVTLRALRFYEDKGLLQPKRRGTMRLYSSRDRARLKLILLGRKIGFPLRDIKQILDLYDPKGTNVQQLRMVLKKSERQMDRLEKQYIEIEEAVVELTNLISDIRDRLPEQGLKPEEAQRKAG
;
A
#
# COMPACT_ATOMS: atom_id res chain seq x y z
N MET A 1 -9.76 49.72 6.96
CA MET A 1 -10.80 49.69 8.01
C MET A 1 -12.11 49.57 7.24
N SER A 2 -12.81 48.45 7.19
CA SER A 2 -13.11 47.56 8.31
C SER A 2 -13.00 46.07 7.92
N GLU A 3 -12.43 45.31 8.85
CA GLU A 3 -12.53 43.86 8.97
C GLU A 3 -13.97 43.47 9.31
N GLU A 4 -14.56 42.50 8.61
CA GLU A 4 -15.68 41.70 9.10
C GLU A 4 -15.93 40.50 8.17
N ASN A 5 -15.27 39.37 8.46
CA ASN A 5 -16.01 38.14 8.71
C ASN A 5 -15.11 37.11 9.41
N ALA A 6 -15.10 37.23 10.74
CA ALA A 6 -14.58 36.23 11.64
C ALA A 6 -15.61 35.10 11.80
N TRP A 7 -15.18 33.88 11.53
CA TRP A 7 -15.55 32.68 12.29
C TRP A 7 -17.04 32.32 12.42
N SER A 8 -17.54 31.54 11.46
CA SER A 8 -18.52 30.49 11.74
C SER A 8 -17.84 29.14 11.63
N VAL A 9 -17.04 28.78 12.64
CA VAL A 9 -16.66 27.38 12.89
C VAL A 9 -17.49 26.91 14.08
N SER A 10 -18.63 26.31 13.77
CA SER A 10 -19.20 25.32 14.66
C SER A 10 -18.32 24.09 14.60
N GLY A 11 -17.79 23.70 15.75
CA GLY A 11 -16.99 22.50 15.87
C GLY A 11 -17.81 21.27 15.52
N ASP A 12 -17.18 20.34 14.82
CA ASP A 12 -17.61 18.94 14.88
C ASP A 12 -16.38 18.06 15.08
N THR A 13 -16.47 17.24 16.12
CA THR A 13 -15.39 16.37 16.60
C THR A 13 -15.67 14.99 16.02
N ALA A 14 -14.62 14.36 15.47
CA ALA A 14 -14.60 13.02 14.87
C ALA A 14 -15.26 12.90 13.47
N GLY A 15 -14.41 12.88 12.43
CA GLY A 15 -14.74 12.24 11.14
C GLY A 15 -15.36 13.11 10.04
N GLY A 16 -15.39 14.44 10.19
CA GLY A 16 -16.04 15.33 9.24
C GLY A 16 -15.15 15.79 8.08
N ARG A 17 -15.48 15.34 6.86
CA ARG A 17 -14.98 15.86 5.58
C ARG A 17 -15.10 17.39 5.59
N THR A 18 -14.03 18.11 5.24
CA THR A 18 -14.10 19.58 5.18
C THR A 18 -14.36 20.02 3.74
N SER A 19 -15.57 20.51 3.46
CA SER A 19 -15.86 21.18 2.19
C SER A 19 -15.28 22.60 2.22
N TYR A 20 -14.48 22.94 1.21
CA TYR A 20 -14.03 24.31 0.97
C TYR A 20 -14.48 24.72 -0.44
N GLY A 21 -15.59 25.45 -0.54
CA GLY A 21 -16.26 25.71 -1.82
C GLY A 21 -16.87 24.44 -2.42
N ALA A 22 -16.84 24.30 -3.75
CA ALA A 22 -17.38 23.14 -4.49
C ALA A 22 -16.47 21.88 -4.45
N GLU A 23 -15.30 21.95 -3.83
CA GLU A 23 -14.33 20.84 -3.78
C GLU A 23 -14.24 20.20 -2.39
N THR A 24 -14.27 18.87 -2.36
CA THR A 24 -14.06 18.07 -1.14
C THR A 24 -12.57 17.91 -0.87
N TYR A 25 -12.16 18.27 0.36
CA TYR A 25 -10.81 18.06 0.85
C TYR A 25 -10.77 17.05 1.99
N TYR A 26 -9.67 16.30 2.04
CA TYR A 26 -9.38 15.27 3.03
C TYR A 26 -8.15 15.67 3.83
N ARG A 27 -8.14 15.37 5.13
CA ARG A 27 -6.98 15.53 6.01
C ARG A 27 -6.07 14.31 5.90
N ILE A 28 -4.80 14.48 6.25
CA ILE A 28 -3.83 13.36 6.27
C ILE A 28 -4.31 12.19 7.15
N GLY A 29 -4.93 12.49 8.29
CA GLY A 29 -5.48 11.46 9.20
C GLY A 29 -6.69 10.73 8.65
N GLU A 30 -7.49 11.38 7.79
CA GLU A 30 -8.64 10.74 7.14
C GLU A 30 -8.16 9.74 6.10
N LEU A 31 -7.24 10.16 5.20
CA LEU A 31 -6.67 9.26 4.20
C LEU A 31 -5.90 8.11 4.85
N SER A 32 -5.20 8.37 5.95
CA SER A 32 -4.47 7.35 6.70
C SER A 32 -5.40 6.24 7.20
N ARG A 33 -6.54 6.62 7.81
CA ARG A 33 -7.54 5.65 8.27
C ARG A 33 -8.25 4.96 7.11
N GLU A 34 -8.67 5.72 6.11
CA GLU A 34 -9.42 5.20 4.97
C GLU A 34 -8.65 4.12 4.21
N PHE A 35 -7.37 4.36 3.95
CA PHE A 35 -6.53 3.44 3.18
C PHE A 35 -5.71 2.49 4.06
N ASN A 36 -5.89 2.54 5.39
CA ASN A 36 -5.10 1.78 6.36
C ASN A 36 -3.58 1.91 6.13
N VAL A 37 -3.12 3.16 5.93
CA VAL A 37 -1.70 3.48 5.73
C VAL A 37 -1.22 4.42 6.82
N THR A 38 0.06 4.33 7.19
CA THR A 38 0.62 5.21 8.20
C THR A 38 0.74 6.66 7.68
N LEU A 39 0.68 7.63 8.58
CA LEU A 39 0.99 9.03 8.26
C LEU A 39 2.40 9.19 7.64
N ARG A 40 3.35 8.34 8.07
CA ARG A 40 4.70 8.28 7.51
C ARG A 40 4.69 7.88 6.04
N ALA A 41 3.86 6.90 5.65
CA ALA A 41 3.72 6.49 4.25
C ALA A 41 3.13 7.61 3.38
N LEU A 42 2.11 8.33 3.88
CA LEU A 42 1.53 9.47 3.15
C LEU A 42 2.56 10.59 2.92
N ARG A 43 3.32 10.95 3.95
CA ARG A 43 4.43 11.93 3.84
C ARG A 43 5.49 11.45 2.86
N PHE A 44 5.85 10.16 2.90
CA PHE A 44 6.79 9.60 1.94
C PHE A 44 6.29 9.74 0.48
N TYR A 45 4.99 9.56 0.22
CA TYR A 45 4.44 9.79 -1.12
C TYR A 45 4.42 11.29 -1.51
N GLU A 46 4.23 12.21 -0.57
CA GLU A 46 4.42 13.65 -0.79
C GLU A 46 5.87 13.96 -1.17
N ASP A 47 6.84 13.45 -0.40
CA ASP A 47 8.27 13.69 -0.61
C ASP A 47 8.74 13.14 -1.97
N LYS A 48 8.09 12.09 -2.48
CA LYS A 48 8.32 11.53 -3.82
C LYS A 48 7.52 12.22 -4.93
N GLY A 49 6.78 13.29 -4.59
CA GLY A 49 5.99 14.09 -5.53
C GLY A 49 4.77 13.36 -6.11
N LEU A 50 4.35 12.25 -5.49
CA LEU A 50 3.21 11.46 -5.96
C LEU A 50 1.87 12.04 -5.53
N LEU A 51 1.85 12.69 -4.37
CA LEU A 51 0.72 13.43 -3.81
C LEU A 51 1.14 14.89 -3.64
N GLN A 52 0.23 15.82 -3.90
CA GLN A 52 0.51 17.26 -3.83
C GLN A 52 -0.61 17.96 -3.05
N PRO A 53 -0.71 17.72 -1.73
CA PRO A 53 -1.74 18.35 -0.91
C PRO A 53 -1.55 19.87 -0.88
N LYS A 54 -2.66 20.61 -0.86
CA LYS A 54 -2.65 22.03 -0.53
C LYS A 54 -2.35 22.20 0.96
N ARG A 55 -1.64 23.26 1.31
CA ARG A 55 -1.37 23.61 2.71
C ARG A 55 -2.21 24.81 3.13
N ARG A 56 -2.85 24.70 4.29
CA ARG A 56 -3.51 25.82 4.98
C ARG A 56 -2.95 25.90 6.39
N GLY A 57 -2.01 26.83 6.59
CA GLY A 57 -1.18 26.84 7.80
C GLY A 57 -0.38 25.54 7.96
N THR A 58 -0.52 24.88 9.11
CA THR A 58 0.14 23.59 9.40
C THR A 58 -0.60 22.38 8.79
N MET A 59 -1.81 22.60 8.27
CA MET A 59 -2.72 21.54 7.87
C MET A 59 -2.54 21.15 6.39
N ARG A 60 -2.49 19.84 6.13
CA ARG A 60 -2.48 19.25 4.78
C ARG A 60 -3.90 18.91 4.33
N LEU A 61 -4.28 19.42 3.17
CA LEU A 61 -5.57 19.23 2.53
C LEU A 61 -5.36 18.52 1.17
N TYR A 62 -5.76 17.25 1.11
CA TYR A 62 -5.71 16.45 -0.11
C TYR A 62 -7.02 16.60 -0.85
N SER A 63 -6.95 16.76 -2.16
CA SER A 63 -8.13 16.81 -3.02
C SER A 63 -8.71 15.40 -3.28
N SER A 64 -9.90 15.34 -3.86
CA SER A 64 -10.44 14.08 -4.42
C SER A 64 -9.50 13.44 -5.45
N ARG A 65 -8.71 14.25 -6.18
CA ARG A 65 -7.69 13.74 -7.12
C ARG A 65 -6.54 13.08 -6.38
N ASP A 66 -6.04 13.68 -5.29
CA ASP A 66 -5.00 13.06 -4.46
C ASP A 66 -5.47 11.74 -3.84
N ARG A 67 -6.73 11.69 -3.40
CA ARG A 67 -7.36 10.46 -2.91
C ARG A 67 -7.38 9.36 -3.98
N ALA A 68 -7.78 9.69 -5.21
CA ALA A 68 -7.77 8.74 -6.32
C ALA A 68 -6.34 8.30 -6.68
N ARG A 69 -5.37 9.23 -6.70
CA ARG A 69 -3.95 8.91 -6.91
C ARG A 69 -3.42 7.98 -5.83
N LEU A 70 -3.73 8.23 -4.56
CA LEU A 70 -3.33 7.36 -3.45
C LEU A 70 -3.84 5.93 -3.64
N LYS A 71 -5.11 5.75 -4.01
CA LYS A 71 -5.67 4.42 -4.31
C LYS A 71 -4.86 3.68 -5.39
N LEU A 72 -4.49 4.38 -6.47
CA LEU A 72 -3.70 3.80 -7.56
C LEU A 72 -2.25 3.49 -7.14
N ILE A 73 -1.62 4.34 -6.33
CA ILE A 73 -0.29 4.09 -5.77
C ILE A 73 -0.30 2.80 -4.96
N LEU A 74 -1.27 2.63 -4.07
CA LEU A 74 -1.37 1.45 -3.22
C LEU A 74 -1.65 0.19 -4.03
N LEU A 75 -2.51 0.27 -5.04
CA LEU A 75 -2.76 -0.85 -5.96
C LEU A 75 -1.48 -1.27 -6.70
N GLY A 76 -0.77 -0.32 -7.31
CA GLY A 76 0.48 -0.60 -8.02
C GLY A 76 1.54 -1.20 -7.09
N ARG A 77 1.65 -0.71 -5.86
CA ARG A 77 2.59 -1.26 -4.86
C ARG A 77 2.22 -2.69 -4.46
N LYS A 78 0.93 -2.99 -4.30
CA LYS A 78 0.46 -4.35 -3.97
C LYS A 78 0.83 -5.38 -5.05
N ILE A 79 0.78 -4.98 -6.32
CA ILE A 79 1.08 -5.87 -7.47
C ILE A 79 2.60 -5.95 -7.74
N GLY A 80 3.42 -5.18 -7.01
CA GLY A 80 4.88 -5.23 -7.10
C GLY A 80 5.49 -4.21 -8.06
N PHE A 81 4.72 -3.20 -8.52
CA PHE A 81 5.31 -2.15 -9.34
C PHE A 81 6.31 -1.30 -8.53
N PRO A 82 7.45 -0.94 -9.16
CA PRO A 82 8.37 0.00 -8.55
C PRO A 82 7.73 1.39 -8.52
N LEU A 83 8.02 2.15 -7.45
CA LEU A 83 7.37 3.45 -7.22
C LEU A 83 7.61 4.44 -8.36
N ARG A 84 8.77 4.37 -9.03
CA ARG A 84 9.10 5.19 -10.20
C ARG A 84 8.13 4.98 -11.37
N ASP A 85 7.68 3.74 -11.58
CA ASP A 85 6.82 3.38 -12.70
C ASP A 85 5.39 3.86 -12.44
N ILE A 86 4.95 3.70 -11.18
CA ILE A 86 3.70 4.27 -10.69
C ILE A 86 3.70 5.79 -10.91
N LYS A 87 4.79 6.49 -10.55
CA LYS A 87 4.92 7.92 -10.77
C LYS A 87 4.79 8.29 -12.25
N GLN A 88 5.55 7.62 -13.13
CA GLN A 88 5.51 7.88 -14.57
C GLN A 88 4.09 7.71 -15.15
N ILE A 89 3.40 6.64 -14.78
CA ILE A 89 2.01 6.40 -15.22
C ILE A 89 1.09 7.53 -14.75
N LEU A 90 1.21 7.93 -13.48
CA LEU A 90 0.36 8.96 -12.89
C LEU A 90 0.65 10.37 -13.42
N ASP A 91 1.87 10.64 -13.87
CA ASP A 91 2.27 11.93 -14.43
C ASP A 91 1.81 12.10 -15.88
N LEU A 92 1.59 11.00 -16.61
CA LEU A 92 1.03 11.02 -17.97
C LEU A 92 -0.49 11.18 -18.02
N TYR A 93 -1.16 11.17 -16.87
CA TYR A 93 -2.61 11.29 -16.80
C TYR A 93 -3.06 12.74 -17.01
N ASP A 94 -3.85 12.96 -18.06
CA ASP A 94 -4.54 14.20 -18.35
C ASP A 94 -6.08 13.97 -18.28
N PRO A 95 -6.78 14.59 -17.31
CA PRO A 95 -8.24 14.50 -17.19
C PRO A 95 -9.01 14.98 -18.42
N LYS A 96 -8.41 15.83 -19.27
CA LYS A 96 -9.06 16.40 -20.47
C LYS A 96 -8.65 15.69 -21.75
N GLY A 97 -7.71 14.75 -21.68
CA GLY A 97 -7.14 14.06 -22.83
C GLY A 97 -7.61 12.62 -22.96
N THR A 98 -7.24 11.98 -24.08
CA THR A 98 -7.57 10.57 -24.37
C THR A 98 -6.73 9.59 -23.56
N ASN A 99 -5.65 10.04 -22.90
CA ASN A 99 -4.75 9.23 -22.07
C ASN A 99 -4.14 7.99 -22.75
N VAL A 100 -4.15 7.94 -24.09
CA VAL A 100 -3.74 6.74 -24.83
C VAL A 100 -2.30 6.33 -24.54
N GLN A 101 -1.38 7.29 -24.39
CA GLN A 101 0.01 6.99 -24.02
C GLN A 101 0.13 6.42 -22.61
N GLN A 102 -0.65 6.95 -21.67
CA GLN A 102 -0.72 6.46 -20.30
C GLN A 102 -1.27 5.02 -20.27
N LEU A 103 -2.36 4.74 -20.99
CA LEU A 103 -2.95 3.40 -21.08
C LEU A 103 -2.00 2.38 -21.72
N ARG A 104 -1.33 2.74 -22.82
CA ARG A 104 -0.30 1.88 -23.44
C ARG A 104 0.84 1.57 -22.48
N MET A 105 1.29 2.57 -21.70
CA MET A 105 2.36 2.39 -20.72
C MET A 105 1.93 1.48 -19.57
N VAL A 106 0.70 1.65 -19.06
CA VAL A 106 0.13 0.77 -18.03
C VAL A 106 0.09 -0.66 -18.54
N LEU A 107 -0.51 -0.90 -19.72
CA LEU A 107 -0.65 -2.22 -20.30
C LEU A 107 0.72 -2.92 -20.42
N LYS A 108 1.68 -2.27 -21.08
CA LYS A 108 3.03 -2.80 -21.29
C LYS A 108 3.75 -3.15 -19.98
N LYS A 109 3.57 -2.33 -18.94
CA LYS A 109 4.19 -2.60 -17.63
C LYS A 109 3.47 -3.71 -16.88
N SER A 110 2.15 -3.79 -16.98
CA SER A 110 1.35 -4.86 -16.40
C SER A 110 1.68 -6.21 -17.02
N GLU A 111 1.78 -6.31 -18.34
CA GLU A 111 2.17 -7.55 -19.05
C GLU A 111 3.54 -8.05 -18.57
N ARG A 112 4.55 -7.17 -18.56
CA ARG A 112 5.89 -7.53 -18.07
C ARG A 112 5.92 -7.97 -16.61
N GLN A 113 5.09 -7.39 -15.77
CA GLN A 113 4.99 -7.78 -14.37
C GLN A 113 4.26 -9.12 -14.23
N MET A 114 3.24 -9.38 -15.05
CA MET A 114 2.58 -10.67 -15.10
C MET A 114 3.59 -11.76 -15.47
N ASP A 115 4.34 -11.59 -16.55
CA ASP A 115 5.38 -12.54 -16.98
C ASP A 115 6.39 -12.83 -15.87
N ARG A 116 6.75 -11.80 -15.11
CA ARG A 116 7.68 -11.93 -13.98
C ARG A 116 7.06 -12.72 -12.83
N LEU A 117 5.81 -12.41 -12.47
CA LEU A 117 5.12 -13.08 -11.37
C LEU A 117 4.83 -14.55 -11.70
N GLU A 118 4.47 -14.85 -12.94
CA GLU A 118 4.28 -16.23 -13.41
C GLU A 118 5.57 -17.05 -13.34
N LYS A 119 6.71 -16.48 -13.78
CA LYS A 119 8.01 -17.15 -13.63
C LYS A 119 8.37 -17.40 -12.17
N GLN A 120 8.20 -16.40 -11.32
CA GLN A 120 8.45 -16.54 -9.88
C GLN A 120 7.54 -17.59 -9.25
N TYR A 121 6.29 -17.69 -9.70
CA TYR A 121 5.34 -18.70 -9.23
C TYR A 121 5.84 -20.11 -9.56
N ILE A 122 6.25 -20.36 -10.80
CA ILE A 122 6.78 -21.66 -11.24
C ILE A 122 8.05 -22.03 -10.45
N GLU A 123 8.99 -21.10 -10.32
CA GLU A 123 10.23 -21.31 -9.54
C GLU A 123 9.94 -21.66 -8.07
N ILE A 124 8.95 -21.01 -7.47
CA ILE A 124 8.53 -21.30 -6.09
C ILE A 124 7.87 -22.67 -5.99
N GLU A 125 7.01 -23.06 -6.95
CA GLU A 125 6.40 -24.39 -6.96
C GLU A 125 7.46 -25.49 -7.03
N GLU A 126 8.46 -25.35 -7.92
CA GLU A 126 9.58 -26.29 -8.02
C GLU A 126 10.35 -26.40 -6.69
N ALA A 127 10.70 -25.26 -6.08
CA ALA A 127 11.40 -25.23 -4.81
C ALA A 127 10.59 -25.86 -3.66
N VAL A 128 9.26 -25.69 -3.66
CA VAL A 128 8.37 -26.33 -2.68
C VAL A 128 8.37 -27.85 -2.82
N VAL A 129 8.37 -28.37 -4.06
CA VAL A 129 8.46 -29.81 -4.32
C VAL A 129 9.80 -30.36 -3.81
N GLU A 130 10.92 -29.72 -4.15
CA GLU A 130 12.24 -30.14 -3.70
C GLU A 130 12.36 -30.15 -2.17
N LEU A 131 11.90 -29.09 -1.50
CA LEU A 131 11.90 -29.01 -0.04
C LEU A 131 11.00 -30.06 0.60
N THR A 132 9.85 -30.36 -0.01
CA THR A 132 8.94 -31.40 0.49
C THR A 132 9.57 -32.78 0.41
N ASN A 133 10.22 -33.10 -0.70
CA ASN A 133 10.94 -34.37 -0.88
C ASN A 133 12.08 -34.49 0.14
N LEU A 134 12.88 -33.43 0.30
CA LEU A 134 13.95 -33.39 1.30
C LEU A 134 13.43 -33.61 2.72
N ILE A 135 12.31 -32.96 3.09
CA ILE A 135 11.68 -33.14 4.40
C ILE A 135 11.21 -34.58 4.60
N SER A 136 10.64 -35.22 3.55
CA SER A 136 10.23 -36.62 3.60
C SER A 136 11.42 -37.54 3.83
N ASP A 137 12.49 -37.38 3.04
CA ASP A 137 13.71 -38.18 3.16
C ASP A 137 14.35 -38.06 4.56
N ILE A 138 14.36 -36.85 5.13
CA ILE A 138 14.87 -36.61 6.48
C ILE A 138 13.98 -37.31 7.52
N ARG A 139 12.66 -37.24 7.39
CA ARG A 139 11.71 -37.90 8.29
C ARG A 139 11.84 -39.41 8.26
N ASP A 140 12.00 -40.01 7.09
CA ASP A 140 12.14 -41.46 6.94
C ASP A 140 13.46 -41.99 7.51
N ARG A 141 14.51 -41.15 7.53
CA ARG A 141 15.83 -41.48 8.08
C ARG A 141 15.99 -41.15 9.56
N LEU A 142 15.12 -40.32 10.12
CA LEU A 142 15.08 -40.05 11.56
C LEU A 142 14.48 -41.28 12.25
N PRO A 143 15.26 -42.06 13.02
CA PRO A 143 14.65 -43.08 13.87
C PRO A 143 13.68 -42.40 14.83
N GLU A 144 12.54 -43.02 15.15
CA GLU A 144 11.53 -42.52 16.11
C GLU A 144 12.06 -42.31 17.55
N GLN A 145 13.38 -42.31 17.78
CA GLN A 145 13.97 -42.20 19.10
C GLN A 145 14.24 -40.75 19.48
N GLY A 146 13.22 -40.14 20.09
CA GLY A 146 13.35 -38.88 20.83
C GLY A 146 12.12 -38.45 21.63
N LEU A 147 10.96 -39.09 21.48
CA LEU A 147 9.74 -38.71 22.20
C LEU A 147 9.16 -39.87 23.03
N LYS A 148 9.90 -40.33 24.06
CA LYS A 148 9.38 -40.97 25.30
C LYS A 148 10.43 -40.79 26.44
N PRO A 149 10.04 -40.77 27.72
CA PRO A 149 9.67 -39.57 28.48
C PRO A 149 10.61 -39.37 29.69
N GLU A 150 11.19 -38.19 29.87
CA GLU A 150 12.08 -37.87 31.01
C GLU A 150 11.35 -37.72 32.36
N GLU A 151 10.19 -38.36 32.55
CA GLU A 151 9.41 -38.33 33.80
C GLU A 151 9.49 -39.63 34.62
N ALA A 152 10.22 -40.65 34.18
CA ALA A 152 10.27 -41.95 34.89
C ALA A 152 11.24 -42.03 36.09
N GLN A 153 11.95 -40.96 36.47
CA GLN A 153 13.00 -41.04 37.51
C GLN A 153 12.99 -39.96 38.61
N ARG A 154 11.90 -39.21 38.79
CA ARG A 154 11.76 -38.24 39.90
C ARG A 154 10.58 -38.49 40.83
N LYS A 155 10.29 -39.72 41.25
CA LYS A 155 9.52 -40.03 42.48
C LYS A 155 9.94 -41.38 43.08
N ALA A 156 11.23 -41.52 43.36
CA ALA A 156 11.75 -42.46 44.34
C ALA A 156 12.81 -41.69 45.13
N GLY A 157 12.35 -40.99 46.17
CA GLY A 157 13.14 -40.13 47.04
C GLY A 157 12.26 -39.56 48.11
#